data_AF-A0A4Y7RDU7-F1
#
_entry.id   AF-A0A4Y7RDU7-F1
#
_cell.length_a   1.000
_cell.length_b   1.000
_cell.length_c   1.000
_cell.angle_alpha   90.00
_cell.angle_beta   90.00
_cell.angle_gamma   90.00
#
_symmetry.space_group_name_H-M   'P 1'
#
loop_
_entity.id
_entity.type
_entity.pdbx_description
1 polymer ?
#
loop_
_entity_poly.entity_id
_entity_poly.type
_entity_poly.pdbx_seq_one_letter_code
_entity_poly.pdbx_strand_id
1 'polypeptide(L)'
;MENGLRPRKQRDEDTLVVLVDRLLDKGIVINADIVVSVAGVELLGVKIRAALASFETAARYGLEFPSGTNIETAAWKEAIIEKENCPQCEKRIPKEELLTEGCPWCGWISARGKKQKEAIASLP
;
A
#
# COMPACT_ATOMS: atom_id res chain seq x y z
N MET A 1 16.09 -45.08 18.60
CA MET A 1 15.86 -43.65 18.93
C MET A 1 15.87 -42.92 17.61
N GLU A 2 14.72 -42.81 16.96
CA GLU A 2 14.60 -42.18 15.64
C GLU A 2 13.29 -41.42 15.60
N ASN A 3 13.34 -40.14 15.95
CA ASN A 3 12.21 -39.24 15.78
C ASN A 3 12.41 -38.54 14.43
N GLY A 4 11.72 -39.05 13.41
CA GLY A 4 11.77 -38.51 12.05
C GLY A 4 11.23 -37.09 12.01
N LEU A 5 12.07 -36.13 11.60
CA LEU A 5 11.61 -34.83 11.14
C LEU A 5 10.74 -35.05 9.90
N ARG A 6 9.42 -35.03 10.08
CA ARG A 6 8.49 -34.83 8.97
C ARG A 6 8.39 -33.31 8.75
N PRO A 7 8.80 -32.77 7.60
CA PRO A 7 8.52 -31.38 7.27
C PRO A 7 7.01 -31.19 7.22
N ARG A 8 6.48 -30.40 8.16
CA ARG A 8 5.08 -30.02 8.21
C ARG A 8 4.84 -29.08 7.03
N LYS A 9 4.20 -29.57 5.97
CA LYS A 9 3.72 -28.75 4.86
C LYS A 9 2.61 -27.84 5.39
N GLN A 10 3.00 -26.67 5.92
CA GLN A 10 2.09 -25.60 6.28
C GLN A 10 1.50 -25.09 4.96
N ARG A 11 0.18 -25.20 4.78
CA ARG A 11 -0.48 -24.60 3.61
C ARG A 11 -0.62 -23.12 3.90
N ASP A 12 0.30 -22.37 3.31
CA ASP A 12 0.45 -20.92 3.33
C ASP A 12 -0.54 -20.21 2.38
N GLU A 13 -1.84 -20.51 2.45
CA GLU A 13 -2.82 -19.78 1.60
C GLU A 13 -2.96 -18.32 2.04
N ASP A 14 -2.89 -18.04 3.34
CA ASP A 14 -2.90 -16.66 3.87
C ASP A 14 -1.61 -15.89 3.52
N THR A 15 -0.47 -16.58 3.41
CA THR A 15 0.84 -15.94 3.21
C THR A 15 0.94 -15.27 1.84
N LEU A 16 0.38 -15.87 0.79
CA LEU A 16 0.41 -15.28 -0.56
C LEU A 16 -0.50 -14.05 -0.65
N VAL A 17 -1.70 -14.12 -0.07
CA VAL A 17 -2.62 -12.98 -0.05
C VAL A 17 -2.00 -11.81 0.70
N VAL A 18 -1.46 -12.06 1.88
CA VAL A 18 -0.77 -11.04 2.69
C VAL A 18 0.47 -10.50 1.95
N LEU A 19 1.20 -11.33 1.21
CA LEU A 19 2.36 -10.90 0.44
C LEU A 19 1.95 -9.99 -0.72
N VAL A 20 0.93 -10.37 -1.49
CA VAL A 20 0.41 -9.56 -2.60
C VAL A 20 -0.10 -8.21 -2.07
N ASP A 21 -0.84 -8.20 -0.96
CA ASP A 21 -1.34 -6.98 -0.34
C ASP A 21 -0.19 -6.03 0.04
N ARG A 22 0.85 -6.57 0.69
CA ARG A 22 2.06 -5.80 1.04
C ARG A 22 2.82 -5.29 -0.18
N LEU A 23 2.96 -6.09 -1.23
CA LEU A 23 3.62 -5.70 -2.47
C LEU A 23 2.85 -4.58 -3.17
N LEU A 24 1.52 -4.63 -3.20
CA LEU A 24 0.69 -3.59 -3.83
C LEU A 24 0.64 -2.32 -2.98
N ASP A 25 0.60 -2.43 -1.65
CA ASP A 25 0.64 -1.27 -0.75
C ASP A 25 1.95 -0.48 -0.85
N LYS A 26 3.09 -1.16 -0.90
CA LYS A 26 4.39 -0.50 -0.98
C LYS A 26 4.78 -0.17 -2.42
N GLY A 27 4.30 -0.95 -3.37
CA GLY A 27 4.70 -0.91 -4.78
C GLY A 27 5.97 -1.72 -5.06
N ILE A 28 6.11 -2.19 -6.29
CA ILE A 28 7.28 -2.90 -6.83
C ILE A 28 7.73 -2.24 -8.13
N VAL A 29 9.05 -2.05 -8.29
CA VAL A 29 9.66 -1.54 -9.53
C VAL A 29 10.41 -2.67 -10.22
N ILE A 30 10.11 -2.89 -11.50
CA ILE A 30 10.69 -3.94 -12.33
C ILE A 30 11.50 -3.27 -13.44
N ASN A 31 12.77 -3.65 -13.53
CA ASN A 31 13.64 -3.30 -14.66
C ASN A 31 13.84 -4.56 -15.50
N ALA A 32 13.58 -4.46 -16.80
CA ALA A 32 13.76 -5.57 -17.73
C ALA A 32 14.41 -5.07 -19.02
N ASP A 33 15.22 -5.92 -19.63
CA ASP A 33 15.83 -5.72 -20.94
C ASP A 33 15.41 -6.85 -21.88
N ILE A 34 15.03 -6.48 -23.10
CA ILE A 34 14.64 -7.42 -24.15
C ILE A 34 15.57 -7.18 -25.32
N VAL A 35 16.27 -8.23 -25.76
CA VAL A 35 17.16 -8.18 -26.93
C VAL A 35 16.59 -9.09 -28.02
N VAL A 36 16.46 -8.54 -29.23
CA VAL A 36 16.05 -9.27 -30.43
C VAL A 36 17.26 -9.43 -31.34
N SER A 37 17.63 -10.67 -31.62
CA SER A 37 18.80 -11.04 -32.41
C SER A 37 18.44 -11.87 -33.62
N VAL A 38 19.12 -11.65 -34.74
CA VAL A 38 18.96 -12.43 -35.98
C VAL A 38 20.34 -12.82 -36.47
N ALA A 39 20.55 -14.10 -36.81
CA ALA A 39 21.84 -14.61 -37.31
C ALA A 39 23.06 -14.28 -36.40
N GLY A 40 22.85 -14.20 -35.09
CA GLY A 40 23.91 -13.92 -34.12
C GLY A 40 24.28 -12.43 -33.97
N VAL A 41 23.58 -11.51 -34.66
CA VAL A 41 23.71 -10.06 -34.43
C VAL A 41 22.50 -9.52 -33.66
N GLU A 42 22.76 -8.69 -32.66
CA GLU A 42 21.74 -8.00 -31.86
C GLU A 42 21.17 -6.83 -32.68
N LEU A 43 19.89 -6.86 -33.02
CA LEU A 43 19.26 -5.84 -33.86
C LEU A 43 18.51 -4.78 -33.05
N LEU A 44 17.88 -5.18 -31.95
CA LEU A 44 17.03 -4.31 -31.15
C LEU A 44 17.17 -4.65 -29.67
N GLY A 45 17.49 -3.64 -28.86
CA GLY A 45 17.43 -3.71 -27.40
C GLY A 45 16.34 -2.78 -26.88
N VAL A 46 15.39 -3.31 -26.11
CA VAL A 46 14.33 -2.56 -25.43
C VAL A 46 14.59 -2.59 -23.94
N LYS A 47 14.68 -1.41 -23.31
CA LYS A 47 14.76 -1.26 -21.85
C LYS A 47 13.39 -0.89 -21.30
N ILE A 48 12.87 -1.70 -20.39
CA ILE A 48 11.57 -1.53 -19.77
C ILE A 48 11.79 -1.21 -18.29
N ARG A 49 11.13 -0.14 -17.82
CA ARG A 49 10.97 0.18 -16.40
C ARG A 49 9.48 0.23 -16.10
N ALA A 50 9.01 -0.69 -15.28
CA ALA A 50 7.61 -0.79 -14.91
C ALA A 50 7.47 -0.66 -13.40
N ALA A 51 6.38 -0.05 -12.94
CA ALA A 51 5.99 -0.04 -11.54
C ALA A 51 4.62 -0.69 -11.40
N LEU A 52 4.46 -1.57 -10.40
CA LEU A 52 3.17 -2.13 -10.02
C LEU A 52 2.86 -1.70 -8.59
N ALA A 53 1.70 -1.11 -8.36
CA ALA A 53 1.28 -0.64 -7.05
C ALA A 53 -0.24 -0.57 -6.97
N SER A 54 -0.77 -0.41 -5.76
CA SER A 54 -2.18 -0.06 -5.54
C SER A 54 -2.49 1.33 -6.13
N PHE A 55 -3.77 1.61 -6.39
CA PHE A 55 -4.20 2.92 -6.85
C PHE A 55 -3.86 4.05 -5.86
N GLU A 56 -4.00 3.80 -4.56
CA GLU A 56 -3.63 4.76 -3.50
C GLU A 56 -2.14 5.07 -3.55
N THR A 57 -1.29 4.04 -3.63
CA THR A 57 0.16 4.19 -3.70
C THR A 57 0.58 4.89 -4.98
N ALA A 58 -0.01 4.52 -6.12
CA ALA A 58 0.25 5.15 -7.40
C ALA A 58 -0.12 6.64 -7.41
N ALA A 59 -1.27 7.00 -6.84
CA ALA A 59 -1.71 8.38 -6.70
C ALA A 59 -0.80 9.18 -5.75
N ARG A 60 -0.44 8.61 -4.59
CA ARG A 60 0.45 9.24 -3.59
C ARG A 60 1.82 9.61 -4.18
N TYR A 61 2.38 8.75 -5.02
CA TYR A 61 3.68 8.97 -5.64
C TYR A 61 3.62 9.66 -7.02
N GLY A 62 2.42 10.03 -7.49
CA GLY A 62 2.26 10.76 -8.75
C GLY A 62 2.61 9.96 -10.01
N LEU A 63 2.28 8.65 -10.04
CA LEU A 63 2.46 7.84 -11.24
C LEU A 63 1.51 8.32 -12.36
N GLU A 64 2.03 8.41 -13.58
CA GLU A 64 1.22 8.72 -14.77
C GLU A 64 0.33 7.51 -15.13
N PHE A 65 -0.97 7.78 -15.25
CA PHE A 65 -1.95 6.75 -15.62
C PHE A 65 -2.22 6.80 -17.13
N PRO A 66 -2.38 5.65 -17.79
CA PRO A 66 -2.72 5.60 -19.20
C PRO A 66 -4.08 6.26 -19.48
N SER A 67 -4.20 6.84 -20.68
CA SER A 67 -5.42 7.46 -21.17
C SER A 67 -6.57 6.43 -21.20
N GLY A 68 -7.71 6.80 -20.61
CA GLY A 68 -8.87 5.92 -20.43
C GLY A 68 -9.14 5.51 -18.98
N THR A 69 -8.24 5.83 -18.07
CA THR A 69 -8.50 5.70 -16.63
C THR A 69 -9.45 6.80 -16.16
N ASN A 70 -10.68 6.45 -15.76
CA ASN A 70 -11.65 7.42 -15.26
C ASN A 70 -11.27 7.83 -13.82
N ILE A 71 -10.49 8.91 -13.68
CA ILE A 71 -10.01 9.47 -12.41
C ILE A 71 -11.10 10.18 -11.57
N GLU A 72 -12.32 10.33 -12.09
CA GLU A 72 -13.40 11.06 -11.42
C GLU A 72 -14.32 10.16 -10.59
N THR A 73 -14.12 8.83 -10.61
CA THR A 73 -14.95 7.92 -9.82
C THR A 73 -14.73 8.12 -8.32
N ALA A 74 -15.74 7.76 -7.51
CA ALA A 74 -15.66 7.87 -6.05
C ALA A 74 -14.46 7.09 -5.47
N ALA A 75 -14.13 5.94 -6.06
CA ALA A 75 -12.97 5.14 -5.67
C ALA A 75 -11.65 5.89 -5.84
N TRP A 76 -11.52 6.75 -6.85
CA TRP A 76 -10.32 7.59 -7.04
C TRP A 76 -10.22 8.69 -5.99
N LYS A 77 -11.33 9.37 -5.71
CA LYS A 77 -11.36 10.41 -4.66
C LYS A 77 -10.98 9.82 -3.30
N GLU A 78 -11.41 8.60 -3.01
CA GLU A 78 -11.04 7.88 -1.78
C GLU A 78 -9.59 7.40 -1.75
N ALA A 79 -8.99 7.06 -2.90
CA ALA A 79 -7.60 6.64 -3.01
C ALA A 79 -6.61 7.80 -2.81
N ILE A 80 -7.04 9.04 -2.99
CA ILE A 80 -6.21 10.25 -2.76
C ILE A 80 -6.12 10.57 -1.26
N ILE A 81 -7.11 10.14 -0.47
CA ILE A 81 -7.13 10.38 0.97
C ILE A 81 -6.03 9.54 1.62
N GLU A 82 -5.06 10.21 2.25
CA GLU A 82 -3.96 9.53 2.92
C GLU A 82 -4.49 8.75 4.13
N LYS A 83 -4.39 7.42 4.09
CA LYS A 83 -4.81 6.54 5.18
C LYS A 83 -3.60 6.02 5.94
N GLU A 84 -3.75 5.90 7.26
CA GLU A 84 -2.74 5.29 8.13
C GLU A 84 -3.38 4.21 9.00
N ASN A 85 -2.55 3.26 9.45
CA ASN A 85 -2.99 2.20 10.36
C ASN A 85 -3.04 2.71 11.78
N CYS A 86 -4.15 2.49 12.48
CA CYS A 86 -4.22 2.75 13.91
C CYS A 86 -3.23 1.87 14.68
N PRO A 87 -2.39 2.41 15.57
CA PRO A 87 -1.36 1.64 16.28
C PRO A 87 -1.91 0.65 17.33
N GLN A 88 -3.21 0.75 17.68
CA GLN A 88 -3.83 -0.11 18.69
C GLN A 88 -4.66 -1.24 18.09
N CYS A 89 -5.33 -1.02 16.95
CA CYS A 89 -6.24 -1.99 16.34
C CYS A 89 -5.96 -2.29 14.87
N GLU A 90 -4.91 -1.69 14.30
CA GLU A 90 -4.40 -1.92 12.94
C GLU A 90 -5.38 -1.60 11.79
N LYS A 91 -6.55 -1.03 12.09
CA LYS A 91 -7.49 -0.59 11.05
C LYS A 91 -6.94 0.62 10.28
N ARG A 92 -7.18 0.65 8.97
CA ARG A 92 -6.88 1.80 8.09
C ARG A 92 -7.95 2.86 8.18
N ILE A 93 -7.53 4.09 8.40
CA ILE A 93 -8.38 5.25 8.70
C ILE A 93 -7.76 6.47 8.02
N PRO A 94 -8.55 7.46 7.56
CA PRO A 94 -8.01 8.74 7.12
C PRO A 94 -7.06 9.34 8.17
N LYS A 95 -5.89 9.77 7.73
CA LYS A 95 -4.84 10.30 8.60
C LYS A 95 -5.29 11.54 9.36
N GLU A 96 -5.96 12.48 8.69
CA GLU A 96 -6.53 13.67 9.34
C GLU A 96 -7.45 13.29 10.51
N GLU A 97 -8.33 12.32 10.32
CA GLU A 97 -9.27 11.84 11.33
C GLU A 97 -8.53 11.17 12.49
N LEU A 98 -7.56 10.30 12.17
CA LEU A 98 -6.71 9.62 13.15
C LEU A 98 -5.91 10.62 14.02
N LEU A 99 -5.40 11.69 13.43
CA LEU A 99 -4.61 12.72 14.12
C LEU A 99 -5.47 13.66 14.95
N THR A 100 -6.67 14.00 14.49
CA THR A 100 -7.50 15.07 15.06
C THR A 100 -8.53 14.51 16.04
N GLU A 101 -9.33 13.54 15.60
CA GLU A 101 -10.46 12.98 16.35
C GLU A 101 -10.07 11.70 17.10
N GLY A 102 -9.18 10.91 16.49
CA GLY A 102 -8.78 9.58 16.98
C GLY A 102 -9.40 8.46 16.16
N CYS A 103 -9.16 7.21 16.57
CA CYS A 103 -9.68 6.03 15.88
C CYS A 103 -11.15 5.77 16.29
N PRO A 104 -12.13 5.84 15.37
CA PRO A 104 -13.54 5.60 15.69
C PRO A 104 -13.86 4.15 16.04
N TRP A 105 -12.98 3.20 15.73
CA TRP A 105 -13.23 1.79 16.01
C TRP A 105 -12.78 1.34 17.40
N CYS A 106 -11.66 1.85 17.92
CA CYS A 106 -11.12 1.43 19.21
C CYS A 106 -11.01 2.56 20.24
N GLY A 107 -11.30 3.80 19.86
CA GLY A 107 -11.22 4.97 20.74
C GLY A 107 -9.80 5.46 21.01
N TRP A 108 -8.79 5.00 20.27
CA TRP A 108 -7.42 5.52 20.39
C TRP A 108 -7.38 7.01 20.04
N ILE A 109 -6.63 7.81 20.81
CA ILE A 109 -6.50 9.26 20.58
C ILE A 109 -5.02 9.61 20.44
N SER A 110 -4.67 10.33 19.38
CA SER A 110 -3.32 10.83 19.15
C SER A 110 -2.90 11.86 20.21
N ALA A 111 -1.60 12.08 20.37
CA ALA A 111 -1.10 13.14 21.24
C ALA A 111 -1.63 14.54 20.82
N ARG A 112 -1.83 14.76 19.51
CA ARG A 112 -2.43 16.01 18.99
C ARG A 112 -3.92 16.10 19.33
N GLY A 113 -4.67 15.00 19.17
CA GLY A 113 -6.10 14.95 19.49
C GLY A 113 -6.38 15.19 20.98
N LYS A 114 -5.51 14.68 21.87
CA LYS A 114 -5.59 14.99 23.31
C LYS A 114 -5.43 16.48 23.59
N LYS A 115 -4.36 17.10 23.06
CA LYS A 115 -4.12 18.54 23.21
C LYS A 115 -5.27 19.40 22.66
N GLN A 116 -5.88 18.98 21.55
CA GLN A 116 -6.99 19.71 20.97
C GLN A 116 -8.26 19.62 21.84
N LYS A 117 -8.58 18.44 22.37
CA LYS A 117 -9.68 18.29 23.35
C LYS A 117 -9.46 19.13 24.60
N GLU A 118 -8.23 19.16 25.12
CA GLU A 118 -7.87 20.00 26.27
C GLU A 118 -8.00 21.49 25.96
N ALA A 119 -7.55 21.93 24.78
CA ALA A 119 -7.69 23.31 24.32
C ALA A 119 -9.17 23.71 24.14
N ILE A 120 -9.99 22.85 23.54
CA ILE A 120 -11.44 23.06 23.38
C ILE A 120 -12.13 23.12 24.75
N ALA A 121 -11.76 22.24 25.68
CA ALA A 121 -12.32 22.23 27.04
C ALA A 121 -11.93 23.45 27.89
N SER A 122 -10.90 24.20 27.48
CA SER A 122 -10.42 25.41 28.17
C SER A 122 -10.99 26.72 27.62
N LEU A 123 -11.82 26.67 26.58
CA LEU A 123 -12.56 27.83 26.07
C LEU A 123 -13.82 28.09 26.92
N PRO A 124 -14.14 29.36 27.24
CA PRO A 124 -15.30 29.75 28.03
C PRO A 124 -16.64 29.61 27.30
#